data_AF-A0A939UIK8-F1
#
_entry.id   AF-A0A939UIK8-F1
#
_cell.length_a   1.000
_cell.length_b   1.000
_cell.length_c   1.000
_cell.angle_alpha   90.00
_cell.angle_beta   90.00
_cell.angle_gamma   90.00
#
_symmetry.space_group_name_H-M   'P 1'
#
loop_
_entity.id
_entity.type
_entity.pdbx_description
1 polymer ?
#
loop_
_entity_poly.entity_id
_entity_poly.type
_entity_poly.pdbx_seq_one_letter_code
_entity_poly.pdbx_strand_id
1 'polypeptide(L)'
;MNIASLLQEQNTLLTRIKKTLYGSIEIREQNGKKLIYVHYIEDGLRLTKYAGEYTKELHNLILENNELVKQCKKRLKEIKKELDAINYSSTELNDAIKLNVDLARKNMVDSIYKQAVLEGVATTYSDTETIVEGGIVKNMTASDISKVVNLKRAW
;
A
#
# COMPACT_ATOMS: atom_id res chain seq x y z
N MET A 1 11.87 -21.28 -11.52
CA MET A 1 10.69 -20.46 -11.14
C MET A 1 11.15 -19.02 -11.01
N ASN A 2 10.48 -18.08 -11.66
CA ASN A 2 10.84 -16.67 -11.59
C ASN A 2 10.10 -16.03 -10.40
N ILE A 3 10.84 -15.36 -9.50
CA ILE A 3 10.24 -14.66 -8.35
C ILE A 3 9.19 -13.64 -8.84
N ALA A 4 9.46 -12.97 -9.96
CA ALA A 4 8.54 -11.99 -10.54
C ALA A 4 7.19 -12.60 -10.95
N SER A 5 7.17 -13.83 -11.49
CA SER A 5 5.91 -14.49 -11.87
C SER A 5 5.10 -14.90 -10.64
N LEU A 6 5.75 -15.34 -9.56
CA LEU A 6 5.08 -15.69 -8.30
C LEU A 6 4.46 -14.47 -7.61
N LEU A 7 5.18 -13.34 -7.62
CA LEU A 7 4.66 -12.06 -7.09
C LEU A 7 3.52 -11.51 -7.95
N GLN A 8 3.60 -11.63 -9.27
CA GLN A 8 2.50 -11.25 -10.17
C GLN A 8 1.26 -12.13 -9.92
N GLU A 9 1.43 -13.44 -9.78
CA GLU A 9 0.35 -14.36 -9.45
C GLU A 9 -0.27 -14.02 -8.08
N GLN A 10 0.56 -13.75 -7.06
CA GLN A 10 0.10 -13.31 -5.74
C GLN A 10 -0.79 -12.05 -5.83
N ASN A 11 -0.34 -11.03 -6.57
CA ASN A 11 -1.07 -9.78 -6.73
C ASN A 11 -2.40 -9.95 -7.48
N THR A 12 -2.43 -10.79 -8.51
CA THR A 12 -3.68 -11.08 -9.25
C THR A 12 -4.69 -11.82 -8.38
N LEU A 13 -4.25 -12.78 -7.56
CA LEU A 13 -5.09 -13.50 -6.60
C LEU A 13 -5.64 -12.57 -5.51
N LEU A 14 -4.81 -11.70 -4.92
CA LEU A 14 -5.26 -10.71 -3.94
C LEU A 14 -6.28 -9.73 -4.54
N THR A 15 -6.02 -9.24 -5.74
CA THR A 15 -6.96 -8.35 -6.46
C THR A 15 -8.28 -9.05 -6.74
N ARG A 16 -8.25 -10.33 -7.13
CA ARG A 16 -9.45 -11.15 -7.37
C ARG A 16 -10.27 -11.29 -6.10
N ILE A 17 -9.65 -11.65 -4.97
CA ILE A 17 -10.33 -11.77 -3.68
C ILE A 17 -11.01 -10.46 -3.27
N LYS A 18 -10.31 -9.32 -3.39
CA LYS A 18 -10.87 -7.99 -3.06
C LYS A 18 -12.09 -7.61 -3.89
N LYS A 19 -12.15 -8.05 -5.15
CA LYS A 19 -13.27 -7.76 -6.06
C LYS A 19 -14.45 -8.70 -5.86
N THR A 20 -14.21 -9.94 -5.44
CA THR A 20 -15.27 -10.93 -5.25
C THR A 20 -16.13 -10.61 -4.03
N LEU A 21 -17.44 -10.80 -4.17
CA LEU A 21 -18.36 -10.78 -3.04
C LEU A 21 -18.38 -12.19 -2.41
N TYR A 22 -17.83 -12.31 -1.21
CA TYR A 22 -17.71 -13.58 -0.49
C TYR A 22 -17.95 -13.37 1.02
N GLY A 23 -18.39 -14.43 1.70
CA GLY A 23 -18.62 -14.45 3.14
C GLY A 23 -19.81 -15.32 3.54
N SER A 24 -20.14 -15.29 4.83
CA SER A 24 -21.33 -15.93 5.37
C SER A 24 -22.58 -15.16 4.98
N ILE A 25 -23.57 -15.86 4.44
CA ILE A 25 -24.80 -15.27 3.93
C ILE A 25 -25.81 -15.12 5.09
N GLU A 26 -26.33 -13.92 5.27
CA GLU A 26 -27.48 -13.62 6.12
C GLU A 26 -28.63 -13.10 5.25
N ILE A 27 -29.81 -13.71 5.36
CA ILE A 27 -31.01 -13.28 4.65
C ILE A 27 -31.92 -12.58 5.66
N ARG A 28 -32.22 -11.31 5.42
CA ARG A 28 -33.16 -10.51 6.23
C ARG A 28 -34.42 -10.22 5.44
N GLU A 29 -35.55 -10.22 6.11
CA GLU A 29 -36.83 -9.85 5.50
C GLU A 29 -37.24 -8.45 5.98
N GLN A 30 -37.44 -7.52 5.05
CA GLN A 30 -37.94 -6.17 5.32
C GLN A 30 -38.99 -5.80 4.27
N ASN A 31 -40.16 -5.34 4.72
CA ASN A 31 -41.27 -4.91 3.87
C ASN A 31 -41.66 -5.93 2.77
N GLY A 32 -41.64 -7.23 3.09
CA GLY A 32 -41.96 -8.32 2.16
C GLY A 32 -40.88 -8.64 1.12
N LYS A 33 -39.71 -7.99 1.20
CA LYS A 33 -38.54 -8.28 0.37
C LYS A 33 -37.46 -8.97 1.19
N LYS A 34 -36.87 -10.02 0.62
CA LYS A 34 -35.71 -10.71 1.19
C LYS A 34 -34.44 -10.04 0.69
N LEU A 35 -33.55 -9.67 1.61
CA LEU A 35 -32.29 -8.97 1.35
C LEU A 35 -31.12 -9.85 1.77
N ILE A 36 -30.08 -9.91 0.96
CA ILE A 36 -28.86 -10.66 1.23
C ILE A 36 -27.79 -9.72 1.80
N TYR A 37 -27.26 -10.11 2.96
CA TYR A 37 -26.06 -9.55 3.56
C TYR A 37 -24.97 -10.61 3.60
N VAL A 38 -23.73 -10.16 3.47
CA VAL A 38 -22.56 -11.02 3.48
C VAL A 38 -21.62 -10.56 4.58
N HIS A 39 -21.24 -11.47 5.46
CA HIS A 39 -20.30 -11.22 6.54
C HIS A 39 -18.96 -11.86 6.24
N TYR A 40 -17.89 -11.09 6.37
CA TYR A 40 -16.53 -11.60 6.24
C TYR A 40 -15.64 -10.94 7.29
N ILE A 41 -14.50 -11.58 7.54
CA ILE A 41 -13.48 -11.06 8.44
C ILE A 41 -12.34 -10.55 7.56
N GLU A 42 -11.96 -9.30 7.78
CA GLU A 42 -10.81 -8.64 7.16
C GLU A 42 -10.01 -7.97 8.29
N ASP A 43 -8.71 -8.26 8.36
CA ASP A 43 -7.79 -7.73 9.38
C ASP A 43 -8.29 -7.86 10.84
N GLY A 44 -9.02 -8.94 11.13
CA GLY A 44 -9.56 -9.23 12.47
C GLY A 44 -10.90 -8.54 12.79
N LEU A 45 -11.40 -7.68 11.90
CA LEU A 45 -12.68 -7.01 12.05
C LEU A 45 -13.77 -7.75 11.27
N ARG A 46 -14.92 -7.97 11.90
CA ARG A 46 -16.09 -8.54 11.24
C ARG A 46 -16.83 -7.45 10.47
N LEU A 47 -16.77 -7.52 9.15
CA LEU A 47 -17.45 -6.59 8.26
C LEU A 47 -18.74 -7.22 7.73
N THR A 48 -19.71 -6.36 7.44
CA THR A 48 -20.98 -6.74 6.81
C THR A 48 -21.19 -5.89 5.58
N LYS A 49 -21.45 -6.53 4.44
CA LYS A 49 -21.70 -5.85 3.17
C LYS A 49 -23.07 -6.26 2.64
N TYR A 50 -23.85 -5.29 2.22
CA TYR A 50 -25.09 -5.55 1.50
C TYR A 50 -24.79 -6.08 0.10
N ALA A 51 -25.41 -7.20 -0.27
CA ALA A 51 -25.21 -7.86 -1.56
C ALA A 51 -26.28 -7.49 -2.58
N GLY A 52 -27.54 -7.41 -2.16
CA GLY A 52 -28.69 -7.20 -3.05
C GLY A 52 -29.97 -7.85 -2.54
N GLU A 53 -31.04 -7.76 -3.34
CA GLU A 53 -32.28 -8.50 -3.11
C GLU A 53 -32.06 -10.00 -3.36
N TYR A 54 -32.77 -10.85 -2.60
CA TYR A 54 -32.63 -12.29 -2.69
C TYR A 54 -33.10 -12.80 -4.05
N THR A 55 -32.16 -13.40 -4.76
CA THR A 55 -32.40 -14.23 -5.94
C THR A 55 -31.62 -15.52 -5.76
N LYS A 56 -32.18 -16.63 -6.28
CA LYS A 56 -31.52 -17.95 -6.21
C LYS A 56 -30.15 -17.92 -6.91
N GLU A 57 -30.05 -17.14 -7.98
CA GLU A 57 -28.83 -16.89 -8.74
C GLU A 57 -27.77 -16.18 -7.90
N LEU A 58 -28.11 -15.06 -7.25
CA LEU A 58 -27.17 -14.32 -6.40
C LEU A 58 -26.71 -15.16 -5.21
N HIS A 59 -27.63 -15.93 -4.61
CA HIS A 59 -27.28 -16.84 -3.52
C HIS A 59 -26.26 -17.89 -3.97
N ASN A 60 -26.51 -18.57 -5.09
CA ASN A 60 -25.60 -19.58 -5.62
C ASN A 60 -24.25 -18.97 -6.04
N LEU A 61 -24.26 -17.77 -6.63
CA LEU A 61 -23.05 -17.05 -7.00
C LEU A 61 -22.15 -16.75 -5.79
N ILE A 62 -22.73 -16.37 -4.64
CA ILE A 62 -21.94 -16.11 -3.43
C ILE A 62 -21.32 -17.42 -2.90
N LEU A 63 -22.04 -18.54 -2.98
CA LEU A 63 -21.50 -19.85 -2.61
C LEU A 63 -20.34 -20.28 -3.52
N GLU A 64 -20.47 -20.10 -4.83
CA GLU A 64 -19.39 -20.36 -5.78
C GLU A 64 -18.18 -19.45 -5.52
N ASN A 65 -18.42 -18.16 -5.27
CA ASN A 65 -17.37 -17.21 -4.91
C ASN A 65 -16.65 -17.62 -3.62
N ASN A 66 -17.36 -18.16 -2.63
CA ASN A 66 -16.74 -18.64 -1.39
C ASN A 66 -15.75 -19.78 -1.65
N GLU A 67 -16.10 -20.74 -2.49
CA GLU A 67 -15.19 -21.82 -2.89
C GLU A 67 -14.00 -21.30 -3.72
N LEU A 68 -14.24 -20.37 -4.64
CA LEU A 68 -13.16 -19.72 -5.40
C LEU A 68 -12.17 -18.97 -4.50
N VAL A 69 -12.67 -18.20 -3.52
CA VAL A 69 -11.83 -17.47 -2.56
C VAL A 69 -11.04 -18.44 -1.68
N LYS A 70 -11.63 -19.56 -1.27
CA LYS A 70 -10.94 -20.63 -0.54
C LYS A 70 -9.80 -21.23 -1.35
N GLN A 71 -10.02 -21.50 -2.63
CA GLN A 71 -8.97 -21.98 -3.55
C GLN A 71 -7.87 -20.93 -3.73
N CYS A 72 -8.22 -19.66 -3.93
CA CYS A 72 -7.25 -18.56 -4.04
C CYS A 72 -6.39 -18.42 -2.77
N LYS A 73 -7.01 -18.51 -1.57
CA LYS A 73 -6.29 -18.48 -0.29
C LYS A 73 -5.34 -19.68 -0.13
N LYS A 74 -5.73 -20.86 -0.60
CA LYS A 74 -4.85 -22.04 -0.61
C LYS A 74 -3.63 -21.82 -1.52
N ARG A 75 -3.85 -21.31 -2.74
CA ARG A 75 -2.77 -21.00 -3.68
C ARG A 75 -1.83 -19.92 -3.13
N LEU A 76 -2.36 -18.88 -2.47
CA LEU A 76 -1.54 -17.87 -1.78
C LEU A 76 -0.62 -18.47 -0.71
N LYS A 77 -1.09 -19.48 0.03
CA LYS A 77 -0.28 -20.20 1.02
C LYS A 77 0.82 -21.04 0.36
N GLU A 78 0.54 -21.63 -0.80
CA GLU A 78 1.54 -22.37 -1.59
C GLU A 78 2.61 -21.43 -2.15
N ILE A 79 2.22 -20.31 -2.77
CA ILE A 79 3.15 -19.27 -3.25
C ILE A 79 4.02 -18.76 -2.10
N LYS A 80 3.45 -18.53 -0.92
CA LYS A 80 4.24 -18.11 0.25
C LYS A 80 5.31 -19.15 0.60
N LYS A 81 4.98 -20.45 0.60
CA LYS A 81 5.96 -21.52 0.83
C LYS A 81 7.03 -21.58 -0.27
N GLU A 82 6.63 -21.40 -1.52
CA GLU A 82 7.56 -21.36 -2.66
C GLU A 82 8.54 -20.18 -2.53
N LEU A 83 8.05 -19.01 -2.11
CA LEU A 83 8.87 -17.83 -1.84
C LEU A 83 9.80 -18.04 -0.63
N ASP A 84 9.29 -18.58 0.47
CA ASP A 84 10.07 -18.89 1.67
C ASP A 84 11.19 -19.90 1.35
N ALA A 85 10.92 -20.91 0.51
CA ALA A 85 11.92 -21.89 0.06
C ALA A 85 13.04 -21.27 -0.80
N ILE A 86 12.77 -20.13 -1.43
CA ILE A 86 13.74 -19.35 -2.22
C ILE A 86 14.48 -18.32 -1.32
N ASN A 87 14.26 -18.35 0.00
CA ASN A 87 14.74 -17.32 0.96
C ASN A 87 14.29 -15.90 0.58
N TYR A 88 13.12 -15.77 -0.05
CA TYR A 88 12.56 -14.46 -0.36
C TYR A 88 12.09 -13.78 0.94
N SER A 89 12.79 -12.72 1.37
CA SER A 89 12.42 -11.95 2.55
C SER A 89 11.59 -10.72 2.16
N SER A 90 10.30 -10.74 2.50
CA SER A 90 9.36 -9.62 2.23
C SER A 90 9.55 -8.39 3.12
N THR A 91 10.45 -8.42 4.10
CA THR A 91 10.71 -7.27 4.99
C THR A 91 11.51 -6.16 4.33
N GLU A 92 12.09 -6.43 3.16
CA GLU A 92 12.76 -5.42 2.37
C GLU A 92 11.78 -4.82 1.37
N LEU A 93 11.56 -3.50 1.46
CA LEU A 93 10.94 -2.71 0.40
C LEU A 93 11.52 -3.17 -0.94
N ASN A 94 10.67 -3.44 -1.94
CA ASN A 94 11.11 -3.83 -3.29
C ASN A 94 12.28 -2.91 -3.72
N ASP A 95 13.38 -3.46 -4.21
CA ASP A 95 14.58 -2.67 -4.53
C ASP A 95 14.29 -1.52 -5.50
N ALA A 96 13.33 -1.70 -6.42
CA ALA A 96 12.84 -0.63 -7.28
C ALA A 96 12.12 0.49 -6.50
N ILE A 97 11.36 0.13 -5.46
CA ILE A 97 10.69 1.09 -4.57
C ILE A 97 11.71 1.81 -3.69
N LYS A 98 12.70 1.10 -3.12
CA LYS A 98 13.80 1.73 -2.37
C LYS A 98 14.53 2.75 -3.24
N LEU A 99 14.92 2.33 -4.45
CA LEU A 99 15.58 3.20 -5.43
C LEU A 99 14.72 4.42 -5.77
N ASN A 100 13.42 4.25 -5.99
CA ASN A 100 12.52 5.35 -6.27
C ASN A 100 12.38 6.32 -5.10
N VAL A 101 12.31 5.81 -3.87
CA VAL A 101 12.26 6.64 -2.65
C VAL A 101 13.55 7.42 -2.48
N ASP A 102 14.70 6.78 -2.71
CA ASP A 102 16.01 7.44 -2.61
C ASP A 102 16.22 8.47 -3.72
N LEU A 103 15.78 8.17 -4.95
CA LEU A 103 15.76 9.13 -6.05
C LEU A 103 14.85 10.32 -5.75
N ALA A 104 13.65 10.08 -5.22
CA ALA A 104 12.72 11.15 -4.84
C ALA A 104 13.31 12.04 -3.75
N ARG A 105 13.92 11.44 -2.70
CA ARG A 105 14.60 12.19 -1.63
C ARG A 105 15.74 13.04 -2.20
N LYS A 106 16.60 12.46 -3.03
CA LYS A 106 17.71 13.18 -3.66
C LYS A 106 17.23 14.34 -4.52
N ASN A 107 16.18 14.13 -5.32
CA ASN A 107 15.61 15.17 -6.18
C ASN A 107 14.97 16.30 -5.36
N MET A 108 14.30 15.98 -4.26
CA MET A 108 13.75 16.97 -3.34
C MET A 108 14.87 17.84 -2.75
N VAL A 109 15.91 17.21 -2.18
CA VAL A 109 17.05 17.92 -1.58
C VAL A 109 17.80 18.76 -2.63
N ASP A 110 18.03 18.21 -3.82
CA ASP A 110 18.67 18.92 -4.94
C ASP A 110 17.86 20.16 -5.38
N SER A 111 16.53 20.05 -5.45
CA SER A 111 15.66 21.18 -5.75
C SER A 111 15.73 22.26 -4.68
N ILE A 112 15.67 21.88 -3.41
CA ILE A 112 15.75 22.83 -2.28
C ILE A 112 17.13 23.51 -2.24
N TYR A 113 18.20 22.74 -2.44
CA TYR A 113 19.57 23.25 -2.48
C TYR A 113 19.75 24.29 -3.58
N LYS A 114 19.35 23.97 -4.81
CA LYS A 114 19.43 24.91 -5.94
C LYS A 114 18.66 26.19 -5.66
N GLN A 115 17.47 26.07 -5.09
CA GLN A 115 16.64 27.24 -4.73
C GLN A 115 17.27 28.07 -3.61
N ALA A 116 17.83 27.44 -2.58
CA ALA A 116 18.54 28.14 -1.51
C ALA A 116 19.76 28.92 -2.02
N VAL A 117 20.52 28.34 -2.96
CA VAL A 117 21.64 29.02 -3.62
C VAL A 117 21.17 30.22 -4.44
N LEU A 118 20.05 30.10 -5.17
CA LEU A 118 19.45 31.23 -5.91
C LEU A 118 18.97 32.35 -4.99
N GLU A 119 18.52 32.02 -3.78
CA GLU A 119 18.14 32.99 -2.73
C GLU A 119 19.34 33.58 -1.97
N GLY A 120 20.56 33.25 -2.40
CA GLY A 120 21.80 33.76 -1.83
C GLY A 120 22.18 33.12 -0.49
N VAL A 121 21.61 31.97 -0.15
CA VAL A 121 22.00 31.23 1.06
C VAL A 121 23.32 30.50 0.81
N ALA A 122 24.35 30.85 1.59
CA ALA A 122 25.64 30.17 1.57
C ALA A 122 25.54 28.80 2.28
N THR A 123 24.97 27.81 1.58
CA THR A 123 24.81 26.43 2.07
C THR A 123 25.45 25.43 1.11
N THR A 124 25.86 24.27 1.61
CA THR A 124 26.27 23.15 0.77
C THR A 124 25.10 22.16 0.59
N TYR A 125 25.22 21.26 -0.39
CA TYR A 125 24.25 20.18 -0.55
C TYR A 125 24.11 19.35 0.74
N SER A 126 25.24 19.00 1.37
CA SER A 126 25.28 18.23 2.61
C SER A 126 24.60 18.95 3.78
N ASP A 127 24.78 20.28 3.89
CA ASP A 127 24.12 21.07 4.93
C ASP A 127 22.61 21.14 4.68
N THR A 128 22.19 21.28 3.42
CA THR A 128 20.78 21.30 3.03
C THR A 128 20.10 19.97 3.35
N GLU A 129 20.74 18.85 3.02
CA GLU A 129 20.27 17.49 3.36
C GLU A 129 20.11 17.33 4.86
N THR A 130 21.13 17.74 5.63
CA THR A 130 21.11 17.69 7.09
C THR A 130 19.95 18.51 7.66
N ILE A 131 19.69 19.72 7.16
CA ILE A 131 18.56 20.56 7.58
C ILE A 131 17.22 19.91 7.21
N VAL A 132 17.11 19.33 6.02
CA VAL A 132 15.89 18.64 5.57
C VAL A 132 15.57 17.43 6.44
N GLU A 133 16.58 16.72 6.92
CA GLU A 133 16.43 15.58 7.83
C GLU A 133 16.23 15.99 9.30
N GLY A 134 16.36 17.28 9.63
CA GLY A 134 16.23 17.80 11.00
C GLY A 134 17.50 17.64 11.85
N GLY A 135 18.65 17.45 11.21
CA GLY A 135 19.97 17.42 11.83
C GLY A 135 20.52 18.80 12.18
N ILE A 136 21.73 18.82 12.73
CA ILE A 136 22.41 20.04 13.21
C ILE A 136 23.50 20.44 12.21
N VAL A 137 23.45 21.68 11.73
CA VAL A 137 24.48 22.28 10.86
C VAL A 137 25.34 23.28 11.64
N LYS A 138 26.60 23.45 11.21
CA LYS A 138 27.55 24.41 11.81
C LYS A 138 27.78 25.58 10.86
N ASN A 139 28.13 26.75 11.41
CA ASN A 139 28.52 27.94 10.64
C ASN A 139 27.43 28.50 9.70
N MET A 140 26.15 28.29 10.03
CA MET A 140 25.02 28.91 9.32
C MET A 140 24.23 29.82 10.26
N THR A 141 23.67 30.89 9.71
CA THR A 141 22.79 31.77 10.50
C THR A 141 21.41 31.15 10.67
N ALA A 142 20.71 31.47 11.76
CA ALA A 142 19.35 31.00 11.99
C ALA A 142 18.36 31.45 10.90
N SER A 143 18.61 32.62 10.28
CA SER A 143 17.84 33.13 9.15
C SER A 143 18.00 32.23 7.92
N ASP A 144 19.23 31.83 7.60
CA ASP A 144 19.53 30.97 6.45
C ASP A 144 18.94 29.56 6.62
N ILE A 145 19.04 29.01 7.83
CA ILE A 145 18.40 27.73 8.18
C ILE A 145 16.88 27.83 8.00
N SER A 146 16.27 28.93 8.45
CA SER A 146 14.83 29.14 8.34
C SER A 146 14.36 29.22 6.88
N LYS A 147 15.14 29.82 5.98
CA LYS A 147 14.84 29.84 4.54
C LYS A 147 14.80 28.42 3.95
N VAL A 148 15.82 27.60 4.24
CA VAL A 148 15.87 26.19 3.78
C VAL A 148 14.69 25.38 4.33
N VAL A 149 14.34 25.57 5.60
CA VAL A 149 13.17 24.91 6.21
C VAL A 149 11.86 25.37 5.58
N ASN A 150 11.74 26.65 5.22
CA ASN A 150 10.56 27.16 4.52
C ASN A 150 10.46 26.60 3.10
N LEU A 151 11.57 26.48 2.38
CA LEU A 151 11.62 25.82 1.07
C LEU A 151 11.20 24.35 1.16
N LYS A 152 11.63 23.63 2.20
CA LYS A 152 11.16 22.27 2.49
C LYS A 152 9.64 22.22 2.72
N ARG A 153 9.06 23.21 3.41
CA ARG A 153 7.61 23.25 3.68
C ARG A 153 6.78 23.64 2.46
N ALA A 154 7.36 24.40 1.54
CA ALA A 154 6.71 24.82 0.31
C ALA A 154 6.68 23.71 -0.74
N TRP A 155 7.68 22.83 -0.71
CA TRP A 155 7.71 21.58 -1.46
C TRP A 155 6.74 20.56 -0.87
#